data_AF-A0A6P8C7P4-F1
#
_entry.id   AF-A0A6P8C7P4-F1
#
_cell.length_a   1.000
_cell.length_b   1.000
_cell.length_c   1.000
_cell.angle_alpha   90.00
_cell.angle_beta   90.00
_cell.angle_gamma   90.00
#
_symmetry.space_group_name_H-M   'P 1'
#
loop_
_entity.id
_entity.type
_entity.pdbx_description
1 polymer ?
#
loop_
_entity_poly.entity_id
_entity_poly.type
_entity_poly.pdbx_seq_one_letter_code
_entity_poly.pdbx_strand_id
1 'polypeptide(L)'
;MTTISQILSCFKEFTHPKCEVCHQFIPNNGAGLIEYRCHPFWSQKYCPLHEHDNTARCCSCERLESWNVRYISLGDGRSLCLECMESSIMDTGDCQPLYHAIRDYYEGMNMKLDQQIPMLLVERQAPNEAIVGEKNGNYHMPDTRGLCLSEEQTVTSILKRPRLGGHKVVGMRTHPRKLTRKCEVAAILVLYGLPR
;
A
#
# COMPACT_ATOMS: atom_id res chain seq x y z
N MET A 1 13.82 -49.13 -18.26
CA MET A 1 13.70 -48.28 -19.46
C MET A 1 12.72 -47.16 -19.13
N THR A 2 13.22 -45.96 -18.83
CA THR A 2 12.39 -44.78 -18.58
C THR A 2 11.77 -44.37 -19.91
N THR A 3 10.44 -44.35 -20.00
CA THR A 3 9.75 -44.01 -21.25
C THR A 3 9.96 -42.52 -21.59
N ILE A 4 9.92 -42.15 -22.87
CA ILE A 4 10.02 -40.74 -23.31
C ILE A 4 8.98 -39.85 -22.59
N SER A 5 7.80 -40.40 -22.26
CA SER A 5 6.78 -39.69 -21.48
C SER A 5 7.21 -39.43 -20.03
N GLN A 6 7.91 -40.35 -19.37
CA GLN A 6 8.46 -40.16 -18.03
C GLN A 6 9.59 -39.12 -18.03
N ILE A 7 10.42 -39.07 -19.08
CA ILE A 7 11.49 -38.05 -19.24
C ILE A 7 10.88 -36.65 -19.47
N LEU A 8 9.86 -36.54 -20.33
CA LEU A 8 9.13 -35.28 -20.56
C LEU A 8 8.39 -34.80 -19.30
N SER A 9 7.77 -35.72 -18.54
CA SER A 9 7.13 -35.42 -17.26
C SER A 9 8.14 -34.91 -16.23
N CYS A 10 9.29 -35.59 -16.10
CA CYS A 10 10.37 -35.19 -15.19
C CYS A 10 10.98 -33.85 -15.61
N PHE A 11 11.20 -33.62 -16.91
CA PHE A 11 11.71 -32.35 -17.41
C PHE A 11 10.75 -31.18 -17.15
N LYS A 12 9.43 -31.40 -17.30
CA LYS A 12 8.40 -30.42 -16.96
C LYS A 12 8.40 -30.10 -15.46
N GLU A 13 8.56 -31.08 -14.59
CA GLU A 13 8.65 -30.85 -13.14
C GLU A 13 9.86 -30.00 -12.73
N PHE A 14 10.99 -30.12 -13.44
CA PHE A 14 12.23 -29.40 -13.13
C PHE A 14 12.37 -28.04 -13.82
N THR A 15 11.71 -27.80 -14.96
CA THR A 15 11.92 -26.58 -15.76
C THR A 15 10.68 -25.70 -15.90
N HIS A 16 9.49 -26.23 -15.62
CA HIS A 16 8.25 -25.49 -15.76
C HIS A 16 8.06 -24.57 -14.55
N PRO A 17 7.97 -23.24 -14.73
CA PRO A 17 7.87 -22.32 -13.61
C PRO A 17 6.56 -22.51 -12.86
N LYS A 18 6.63 -22.46 -11.54
CA LYS A 18 5.47 -22.41 -10.65
C LYS A 18 5.12 -20.96 -10.34
N CYS A 19 3.82 -20.68 -10.29
CA CYS A 19 3.31 -19.40 -9.84
C CYS A 19 3.50 -19.26 -8.33
N GLU A 20 4.10 -18.17 -7.87
CA GLU A 20 4.29 -17.90 -6.44
C GLU A 20 3.00 -17.46 -5.72
N VAL A 21 1.92 -17.21 -6.46
CA VAL A 21 0.60 -16.84 -5.92
C VAL A 21 -0.27 -18.08 -5.70
N CYS A 22 -0.59 -18.83 -6.75
CA CYS A 22 -1.46 -20.02 -6.68
C CYS A 22 -0.73 -21.35 -6.50
N HIS A 23 0.61 -21.34 -6.54
CA HIS A 23 1.48 -22.52 -6.39
C HIS A 23 1.30 -23.62 -7.45
N GLN A 24 0.56 -23.32 -8.54
CA GLN A 24 0.40 -24.20 -9.69
C GLN A 24 1.46 -23.92 -10.76
N PHE A 25 1.69 -24.88 -11.65
CA PHE A 25 2.47 -24.66 -12.86
C PHE A 25 1.80 -23.60 -13.75
N ILE A 26 2.57 -22.64 -14.24
CA ILE A 26 2.03 -21.53 -15.04
C ILE A 26 1.51 -22.06 -16.38
N PRO A 27 0.23 -21.88 -16.75
CA PRO A 27 -0.30 -22.46 -17.97
C PRO A 27 0.36 -21.86 -19.22
N ASN A 28 0.43 -22.65 -20.30
CA ASN A 28 0.85 -22.14 -21.60
C ASN A 28 -0.25 -21.24 -22.18
N ASN A 29 0.13 -20.23 -22.95
CA ASN A 29 -0.80 -19.40 -23.71
C ASN A 29 -1.33 -20.13 -24.97
N GLY A 30 -2.19 -19.49 -25.74
CA GLY A 30 -2.78 -20.06 -26.96
C GLY A 30 -1.77 -20.46 -28.05
N ALA A 31 -0.53 -19.94 -27.98
CA ALA A 31 0.57 -20.31 -28.87
C ALA A 31 1.46 -21.44 -28.32
N GLY A 32 1.11 -22.00 -27.16
CA GLY A 32 1.89 -23.05 -26.50
C GLY A 32 3.13 -22.56 -25.76
N LEU A 33 3.33 -21.25 -25.61
CA LEU A 33 4.46 -20.66 -24.87
C LEU A 33 4.07 -20.39 -23.41
N ILE A 34 5.05 -20.47 -22.51
CA ILE A 34 4.86 -20.13 -21.09
C ILE A 34 5.02 -18.62 -20.92
N GLU A 35 3.93 -17.93 -20.61
CA GLU A 35 3.93 -16.50 -20.30
C GLU A 35 3.62 -16.29 -18.82
N TYR A 36 4.48 -15.54 -18.13
CA TYR A 36 4.28 -15.15 -16.75
C TYR A 36 4.51 -13.66 -16.56
N ARG A 37 3.93 -13.11 -15.50
CA ARG A 37 4.22 -11.76 -15.01
C ARG A 37 5.24 -11.87 -13.89
N CYS A 38 6.03 -10.82 -13.76
CA CYS A 38 7.09 -10.74 -12.77
C CYS A 38 7.03 -9.38 -12.10
N HIS A 39 7.00 -9.36 -10.77
CA HIS A 39 7.11 -8.10 -10.05
C HIS A 39 8.49 -7.47 -10.32
N PRO A 40 8.60 -6.20 -10.75
CA PRO A 40 9.84 -5.60 -11.25
C PRO A 40 10.98 -5.58 -10.22
N PHE A 41 10.66 -5.35 -8.94
CA PHE A 41 11.66 -5.33 -7.87
C PHE A 41 11.88 -6.71 -7.20
N TRP A 42 10.81 -7.32 -6.67
CA TRP A 42 10.90 -8.58 -5.91
C TRP A 42 11.11 -9.83 -6.77
N SER A 43 10.99 -9.72 -8.10
CA SER A 43 11.05 -10.86 -9.01
C SER A 43 10.01 -11.97 -8.73
N GLN A 44 8.89 -11.62 -8.06
CA GLN A 44 7.78 -12.55 -7.81
C GLN A 44 7.14 -12.96 -9.15
N LYS A 45 7.24 -14.23 -9.52
CA LYS A 45 6.69 -14.79 -10.76
C LYS A 45 5.27 -15.31 -10.55
N TYR A 46 4.33 -14.89 -11.39
CA TYR A 46 2.93 -15.30 -11.27
C TYR A 46 2.18 -15.40 -12.59
N CYS A 47 1.07 -16.13 -12.56
CA CYS A 47 0.16 -16.30 -13.70
C CYS A 47 -0.46 -14.95 -14.10
N PRO A 48 -0.56 -14.62 -15.41
CA PRO A 48 -1.22 -13.40 -15.87
C PRO A 48 -2.68 -13.23 -15.43
N LEU A 49 -3.35 -14.32 -15.03
CA LEU A 49 -4.71 -14.30 -14.48
C LEU A 49 -4.82 -13.45 -13.20
N HIS A 50 -3.76 -13.43 -12.37
CA HIS A 50 -3.75 -12.69 -11.11
C HIS A 50 -3.72 -11.16 -11.27
N GLU A 51 -3.57 -10.66 -12.50
CA GLU A 51 -3.78 -9.22 -12.80
C GLU A 51 -5.26 -8.84 -12.78
N HIS A 52 -6.18 -9.81 -12.89
CA HIS A 52 -7.61 -9.57 -13.11
C HIS A 52 -8.54 -10.31 -12.14
N ASP A 53 -8.03 -11.21 -11.30
CA ASP A 53 -8.84 -12.09 -10.44
C ASP A 53 -9.09 -11.55 -9.01
N ASN A 54 -8.79 -10.28 -8.77
CA ASN A 54 -8.86 -9.62 -7.47
C ASN A 54 -7.90 -10.16 -6.39
N THR A 55 -6.84 -10.87 -6.78
CA THR A 55 -5.74 -11.19 -5.86
C THR A 55 -5.24 -9.90 -5.21
N ALA A 56 -5.24 -9.85 -3.87
CA ALA A 56 -4.89 -8.63 -3.15
C ALA A 56 -3.43 -8.26 -3.40
N ARG A 57 -3.16 -6.95 -3.45
CA ARG A 57 -1.81 -6.39 -3.64
C ARG A 57 -1.44 -5.56 -2.42
N CYS A 58 -0.23 -5.77 -1.90
CA CYS A 58 0.26 -4.98 -0.76
C CYS A 58 0.42 -3.53 -1.20
N CYS A 59 -0.23 -2.58 -0.52
CA CYS A 59 -0.17 -1.17 -0.91
C CYS A 59 1.20 -0.51 -0.67
N SER A 60 2.14 -1.20 0.00
CA SER A 60 3.50 -0.72 0.24
C SER A 60 4.51 -1.31 -0.74
N CYS A 61 4.56 -2.65 -0.85
CA CYS A 61 5.57 -3.35 -1.67
C CYS A 61 5.06 -3.92 -2.99
N GLU A 62 3.77 -3.78 -3.28
CA GLU A 62 3.11 -4.19 -4.53
C GLU A 62 3.16 -5.70 -4.86
N ARG A 63 3.68 -6.55 -3.96
CA ARG A 63 3.57 -8.01 -4.09
C ARG A 63 2.11 -8.46 -4.01
N LEU A 64 1.80 -9.52 -4.75
CA LEU A 64 0.50 -10.19 -4.71
C LEU A 64 0.42 -11.14 -3.51
N GLU A 65 -0.76 -11.21 -2.90
CA GLU A 65 -1.10 -12.14 -1.82
C GLU A 65 -1.12 -13.58 -2.36
N SER A 66 -0.20 -14.42 -1.87
CA SER A 66 -0.15 -15.84 -2.23
C SER A 66 -1.18 -16.65 -1.44
N TRP A 67 -1.62 -17.80 -1.94
CA TRP A 67 -2.67 -18.60 -1.28
C TRP A 67 -2.29 -19.09 0.13
N ASN A 68 -0.99 -19.21 0.42
CA ASN A 68 -0.45 -19.66 1.70
C ASN A 68 -0.17 -18.51 2.68
N VAL A 69 -0.24 -17.25 2.25
CA VAL A 69 0.03 -16.08 3.08
C VAL A 69 -1.20 -15.20 3.08
N ARG A 70 -1.55 -14.66 4.25
CA ARG A 70 -2.70 -13.77 4.36
C ARG A 70 -2.26 -12.36 4.64
N TYR A 71 -2.78 -11.43 3.85
CA TYR A 71 -2.51 -10.01 4.03
C TYR A 71 -3.47 -9.43 5.08
N ILE A 72 -3.05 -8.33 5.69
CA ILE A 72 -3.82 -7.62 6.69
C ILE A 72 -4.63 -6.52 5.99
N SER A 73 -5.95 -6.59 6.11
CA SER A 73 -6.83 -5.54 5.58
C SER A 73 -6.82 -4.31 6.49
N LEU A 74 -6.61 -3.14 5.88
CA LEU A 74 -6.56 -1.85 6.59
C LEU A 74 -7.96 -1.27 6.88
N GLY A 75 -9.00 -1.71 6.17
CA GLY A 75 -10.38 -1.24 6.34
C GLY A 75 -10.86 -0.23 5.28
N ASP A 76 -9.95 0.38 4.54
CA ASP A 76 -10.21 1.36 3.48
C ASP A 76 -10.04 0.78 2.05
N GLY A 77 -10.15 -0.54 1.93
CA GLY A 77 -9.94 -1.29 0.68
C GLY A 77 -8.48 -1.62 0.38
N ARG A 78 -7.51 -1.12 1.16
CA ARG A 78 -6.10 -1.48 1.04
C ARG A 78 -5.74 -2.67 1.94
N SER A 79 -4.61 -3.30 1.61
CA SER A 79 -4.02 -4.38 2.42
C SER A 79 -2.51 -4.27 2.48
N LEU A 80 -1.93 -4.81 3.55
CA LEU A 80 -0.48 -4.93 3.75
C LEU A 80 -0.08 -6.38 3.93
N CYS A 81 1.06 -6.77 3.36
CA CYS A 81 1.71 -8.01 3.76
C CYS A 81 2.28 -7.87 5.19
N LEU A 82 2.57 -9.01 5.83
CA LEU A 82 3.07 -9.03 7.21
C LEU A 82 4.38 -8.25 7.37
N GLU A 83 5.31 -8.41 6.42
CA GLU A 83 6.60 -7.68 6.41
C GLU A 83 6.41 -6.16 6.37
N CYS A 84 5.53 -5.66 5.50
CA CYS A 84 5.26 -4.22 5.41
C CYS A 84 4.44 -3.70 6.60
N MET A 85 3.62 -4.55 7.23
CA MET A 85 2.88 -4.17 8.43
C MET A 85 3.83 -3.83 9.58
N GLU A 86 4.90 -4.62 9.75
CA GLU A 86 5.86 -4.43 10.84
C GLU A 86 6.54 -3.06 10.82
N SER A 87 6.81 -2.54 9.62
CA SER A 87 7.45 -1.23 9.40
C SER A 87 6.46 -0.09 9.15
N SER A 88 5.16 -0.36 9.12
CA SER A 88 4.15 0.65 8.79
C SER A 88 3.86 1.62 9.94
N ILE A 89 3.70 2.90 9.60
CA ILE A 89 3.22 3.92 10.53
C ILE A 89 1.68 3.89 10.55
N MET A 90 1.12 3.62 11.73
CA MET A 90 -0.31 3.35 11.91
C MET A 90 -0.97 4.31 12.92
N ASP A 91 -0.22 5.29 13.41
CA ASP A 91 -0.62 6.24 14.43
C ASP A 91 -0.01 7.62 14.14
N THR A 92 -0.79 8.69 14.36
CA THR A 92 -0.31 10.07 14.12
C THR A 92 0.88 10.45 15.01
N GLY A 93 0.96 9.91 16.23
CA GLY A 93 2.06 10.09 17.18
C GLY A 93 3.38 9.48 16.71
N ASP A 94 3.33 8.31 16.06
CA ASP A 94 4.52 7.63 15.53
C ASP A 94 5.23 8.47 14.44
N CYS A 95 4.48 9.36 13.77
CA CYS A 95 5.00 10.21 12.70
C CYS A 95 5.51 11.58 13.19
N GLN A 96 5.11 12.03 14.39
CA GLN A 96 5.51 13.35 14.90
C GLN A 96 7.03 13.57 14.98
N PRO A 97 7.86 12.60 15.41
CA PRO A 97 9.30 12.79 15.46
C PRO A 97 9.92 13.14 14.10
N LEU A 98 9.45 12.49 13.02
CA LEU A 98 9.89 12.80 11.66
C LEU A 98 9.50 14.22 11.25
N TYR A 99 8.27 14.62 11.54
CA TYR A 99 7.80 15.97 11.23
C TYR A 99 8.61 17.04 11.98
N HIS A 100 8.93 16.82 13.25
CA HIS A 100 9.79 17.72 14.01
C HIS A 100 11.20 17.80 13.42
N ALA A 101 11.81 16.67 13.06
CA ALA A 101 13.13 16.65 12.43
C ALA A 101 13.16 17.43 11.10
N ILE A 102 12.10 17.32 10.28
CA ILE A 102 11.97 18.10 9.05
C ILE A 102 11.89 19.60 9.36
N ARG A 103 11.09 20.00 10.36
CA ARG A 103 10.99 21.42 10.75
C ARG A 103 12.33 21.98 11.23
N ASP A 104 13.03 21.24 12.09
CA ASP A 104 14.32 21.65 12.64
C ASP A 104 15.37 21.80 11.51
N TYR A 105 15.34 20.91 10.51
CA TYR A 105 16.19 21.00 9.32
C TYR A 105 15.95 22.30 8.53
N TYR A 106 14.69 22.65 8.25
CA TYR A 106 14.35 23.90 7.54
C TYR A 106 14.65 25.15 8.38
N GLU A 107 14.49 25.08 9.70
CA GLU A 107 14.92 26.16 10.60
C GLU A 107 16.44 26.39 10.50
N GLY A 108 17.25 25.31 10.46
CA GLY A 108 18.69 25.39 10.23
C GLY A 108 19.09 26.00 8.88
N MET A 109 18.20 26.00 7.89
CA MET A 109 18.36 26.67 6.59
C MET A 109 17.80 28.10 6.57
N ASN A 110 17.48 28.68 7.73
CA ASN A 110 16.83 29.99 7.86
C ASN A 110 15.45 30.07 7.15
N MET A 111 14.76 28.92 7.05
CA MET A 111 13.41 28.78 6.50
C MET A 111 12.43 28.32 7.59
N LYS A 112 12.50 28.98 8.75
CA LYS A 112 11.70 28.60 9.91
C LYS A 112 10.21 28.71 9.61
N LEU A 113 9.47 27.67 9.98
CA LEU A 113 8.01 27.68 9.99
C LEU A 113 7.53 28.13 11.38
N ASP A 114 7.11 29.40 11.49
CA ASP A 114 6.59 29.97 12.74
C ASP A 114 5.26 29.35 13.17
N GLN A 115 4.52 28.79 12.22
CA GLN A 115 3.26 28.10 12.49
C GLN A 115 3.46 26.61 12.76
N GLN A 116 2.71 26.10 13.74
CA GLN A 116 2.52 24.66 13.91
C GLN A 116 1.44 24.16 12.94
N ILE A 117 1.87 23.59 11.83
CA ILE A 117 0.96 22.94 10.87
C ILE A 117 0.71 21.50 11.38
N PRO A 118 -0.55 21.09 11.61
CA PRO A 118 -0.84 19.73 12.05
C PRO A 118 -0.58 18.74 10.91
N MET A 119 0.21 17.71 11.19
CA MET A 119 0.35 16.53 10.33
C MET A 119 -0.51 15.39 10.88
N LEU A 120 -1.40 14.84 10.06
CA LEU A 120 -2.40 13.86 10.45
C LEU A 120 -2.34 12.62 9.57
N LEU A 121 -2.38 11.44 10.20
CA LEU A 121 -2.66 10.22 9.46
C LEU A 121 -4.15 10.07 9.20
N VAL A 122 -4.51 9.69 7.97
CA VAL A 122 -5.89 9.60 7.49
C VAL A 122 -6.09 8.36 6.61
N GLU A 123 -7.34 7.93 6.45
CA GLU A 123 -7.74 6.87 5.52
C GLU A 123 -7.76 7.36 4.06
N ARG A 124 -7.79 6.42 3.11
CA ARG A 124 -7.76 6.68 1.65
C ARG A 124 -8.81 7.69 1.17
N GLN A 125 -9.98 7.77 1.82
CA GLN A 125 -11.05 8.67 1.37
C GLN A 125 -10.66 10.15 1.49
N ALA A 126 -9.99 10.55 2.58
CA ALA A 126 -9.73 11.97 2.85
C ALA A 126 -8.83 12.65 1.78
N PRO A 127 -7.69 12.06 1.35
CA PRO A 127 -6.90 12.62 0.26
C PRO A 127 -7.64 12.58 -1.07
N ASN A 128 -8.40 11.51 -1.35
CA ASN A 128 -9.05 11.33 -2.64
C ASN A 128 -10.26 12.25 -2.86
N GLU A 129 -10.98 12.61 -1.79
CA GLU A 129 -12.07 13.58 -1.84
C GLU A 129 -11.57 15.02 -2.07
N ALA A 130 -10.36 15.33 -1.61
CA ALA A 130 -9.74 16.64 -1.83
C ALA A 130 -9.17 16.83 -3.26
N ILE A 131 -9.06 15.76 -4.07
CA ILE A 131 -8.49 15.76 -5.43
C ILE A 131 -9.58 15.74 -6.52
N VAL A 132 -10.86 15.91 -6.16
CA VAL A 132 -12.03 15.75 -7.07
C VAL A 132 -11.99 16.68 -8.30
N GLY A 133 -11.07 17.64 -8.40
CA GLY A 133 -10.85 18.48 -9.58
C GLY A 133 -10.12 17.84 -10.78
N GLU A 134 -9.48 16.66 -10.66
CA GLU A 134 -8.58 16.12 -11.71
C GLU A 134 -8.96 14.71 -12.22
N LYS A 135 -10.25 14.40 -12.40
CA LYS A 135 -10.68 13.05 -12.85
C LYS A 135 -11.02 13.00 -14.34
N ASN A 136 -10.02 12.74 -15.18
CA ASN A 136 -10.21 12.18 -16.52
C ASN A 136 -9.20 11.04 -16.76
N GLY A 137 -9.58 9.80 -16.46
CA GLY A 137 -8.83 8.62 -16.91
C GLY A 137 -9.06 7.34 -16.10
N ASN A 138 -9.28 6.22 -16.80
CA ASN A 138 -9.35 4.85 -16.26
C ASN A 138 -7.96 4.26 -15.94
N TYR A 139 -7.04 5.06 -15.43
CA TYR A 139 -5.75 4.55 -14.98
C TYR A 139 -5.85 4.19 -13.50
N HIS A 140 -5.26 3.06 -13.11
CA HIS A 140 -5.03 2.65 -11.73
C HIS A 140 -4.12 3.70 -11.06
N MET A 141 -4.68 4.85 -10.67
CA MET A 141 -3.96 5.94 -10.04
C MET A 141 -3.33 5.41 -8.76
N PRO A 142 -2.01 5.62 -8.54
CA PRO A 142 -1.43 5.37 -7.23
C PRO A 142 -2.17 6.25 -6.23
N ASP A 143 -2.62 5.65 -5.14
CA ASP A 143 -3.32 6.39 -4.08
C ASP A 143 -2.49 7.59 -3.66
N THR A 144 -3.11 8.77 -3.62
CA THR A 144 -2.43 9.98 -3.13
C THR A 144 -2.00 9.75 -1.69
N ARG A 145 -0.68 9.59 -1.51
CA ARG A 145 -0.06 9.18 -0.24
C ARG A 145 -0.04 10.32 0.78
N GLY A 146 -0.17 11.56 0.33
CA GLY A 146 -0.30 12.72 1.20
C GLY A 146 -0.72 13.96 0.43
N LEU A 147 -1.25 14.94 1.15
CA LEU A 147 -1.79 16.19 0.61
C LEU A 147 -1.63 17.32 1.62
N CYS A 148 -1.28 18.51 1.14
CA CYS A 148 -1.42 19.74 1.92
C CYS A 148 -2.84 20.30 1.72
N LEU A 149 -3.59 20.45 2.81
CA LEU A 149 -4.89 21.11 2.79
C LEU A 149 -4.73 22.60 3.02
N SER A 150 -5.32 23.40 2.13
CA SER A 150 -5.37 24.86 2.25
C SER A 150 -6.72 25.37 2.75
N GLU A 151 -7.77 24.56 2.68
CA GLU A 151 -9.13 24.93 3.05
C GLU A 151 -9.53 24.38 4.43
N GLU A 152 -10.51 25.03 5.07
CA GLU A 152 -11.08 24.53 6.32
C GLU A 152 -11.97 23.32 6.05
N GLN A 153 -11.63 22.19 6.65
CA GLN A 153 -12.37 20.95 6.48
C GLN A 153 -12.33 20.14 7.79
N THR A 154 -13.38 19.37 8.05
CA THR A 154 -13.33 18.33 9.08
C THR A 154 -12.80 17.05 8.46
N VAL A 155 -11.69 16.55 9.00
CA VAL A 155 -11.04 15.33 8.51
C VAL A 155 -10.98 14.30 9.62
N THR A 156 -11.26 13.05 9.27
CA THR A 156 -11.16 11.92 10.19
C THR A 156 -9.71 11.45 10.28
N SER A 157 -9.07 11.66 11.43
CA SER A 157 -7.66 11.29 11.66
C SER A 157 -7.55 10.04 12.52
N ILE A 158 -6.49 9.25 12.27
CA ILE A 158 -6.18 8.03 13.01
C ILE A 158 -5.39 8.38 14.27
N LEU A 159 -5.93 8.00 15.42
CA LEU A 159 -5.49 8.49 16.74
C LEU A 159 -4.85 7.40 17.60
N LYS A 160 -5.09 6.13 17.27
CA LYS A 160 -4.49 5.01 17.99
C LYS A 160 -4.06 3.92 17.03
N ARG A 161 -2.81 3.45 17.19
CA ARG A 161 -2.34 2.22 16.56
C ARG A 161 -3.36 1.08 16.80
N PRO A 162 -3.88 0.49 15.72
CA PRO A 162 -4.84 -0.58 15.86
C PRO A 162 -4.17 -1.89 16.29
N ARG A 163 -4.95 -2.82 16.83
CA ARG A 163 -4.49 -4.16 17.22
C ARG A 163 -4.77 -5.14 16.09
N LEU A 164 -3.90 -6.13 15.96
CA LEU A 164 -4.12 -7.26 15.06
C LEU A 164 -5.17 -8.19 15.66
N GLY A 165 -6.30 -8.34 14.95
CA GLY A 165 -7.33 -9.32 15.24
C GLY A 165 -7.44 -10.31 14.09
N GLY A 166 -6.56 -11.32 14.07
CA GLY A 166 -6.42 -12.21 12.92
C GLY A 166 -5.93 -11.43 11.68
N HIS A 167 -6.65 -11.52 10.56
CA HIS A 167 -6.25 -10.91 9.28
C HIS A 167 -6.80 -9.50 9.07
N LYS A 168 -7.35 -8.89 10.12
CA LYS A 168 -7.89 -7.54 10.08
C LYS A 168 -7.31 -6.69 11.20
N VAL A 169 -7.23 -5.42 10.89
CA VAL A 169 -6.94 -4.36 11.83
C VAL A 169 -8.20 -4.12 12.67
N VAL A 170 -8.11 -4.35 13.99
CA VAL A 170 -9.24 -4.19 14.94
C VAL A 170 -8.92 -3.13 15.99
N GLY A 171 -9.94 -2.40 16.41
CA GLY A 171 -9.80 -1.39 17.47
C GLY A 171 -9.05 -0.14 17.00
N MET A 172 -9.00 0.10 15.69
CA MET A 172 -8.61 1.40 15.13
C MET A 172 -9.53 2.48 15.70
N ARG A 173 -8.93 3.52 16.26
CA ARG A 173 -9.69 4.67 16.76
C ARG A 173 -9.42 5.85 15.85
N THR A 174 -10.49 6.35 15.27
CA THR A 174 -10.48 7.57 14.47
C THR A 174 -11.12 8.71 15.25
N HIS A 175 -10.77 9.94 14.91
CA HIS A 175 -11.35 11.13 15.51
C HIS A 175 -11.55 12.21 14.44
N PRO A 176 -12.79 12.74 14.29
CA PRO A 176 -13.03 13.91 13.46
C PRO A 176 -12.30 15.12 14.02
N ARG A 177 -11.47 15.77 13.21
CA ARG A 177 -10.73 16.97 13.58
C ARG A 177 -11.11 18.10 12.64
N LYS A 178 -11.68 19.17 13.20
CA LYS A 178 -11.92 20.41 12.45
C LYS A 178 -10.59 21.13 12.23
N LEU A 179 -10.21 21.29 10.97
CA LEU A 179 -9.00 22.00 10.57
C LEU A 179 -9.37 23.45 10.32
N THR A 180 -8.73 24.35 11.07
CA THR A 180 -8.91 25.79 10.90
C THR A 180 -7.72 26.37 10.17
N ARG A 181 -8.00 27.26 9.23
CA ARG A 181 -6.98 27.84 8.38
C ARG A 181 -6.37 29.04 9.11
N LYS A 182 -5.12 28.90 9.54
CA LYS A 182 -4.34 30.00 10.14
C LYS A 182 -3.32 30.61 9.17
N CYS A 183 -2.99 29.91 8.08
CA CYS A 183 -2.14 30.37 6.98
C CYS A 183 -2.52 29.67 5.65
N GLU A 184 -1.64 29.70 4.66
CA GLU A 184 -1.83 29.02 3.37
C GLU A 184 -2.05 27.50 3.51
N VAL A 185 -1.44 26.87 4.51
CA VAL A 185 -1.59 25.43 4.78
C VAL A 185 -2.29 25.23 6.13
N ALA A 186 -3.51 24.69 6.08
CA ALA A 186 -4.30 24.33 7.25
C ALA A 186 -3.83 23.03 7.90
N ALA A 187 -3.44 22.02 7.10
CA ALA A 187 -2.93 20.74 7.58
C ALA A 187 -2.13 19.99 6.51
N ILE A 188 -1.31 19.04 6.96
CA ILE A 188 -0.68 18.03 6.11
C ILE A 188 -1.37 16.69 6.40
N LEU A 189 -2.00 16.11 5.41
CA LEU A 189 -2.60 14.79 5.50
C LEU A 189 -1.65 13.76 4.90
N VAL A 190 -1.49 12.63 5.58
CA VAL A 190 -0.68 11.52 5.11
C VAL A 190 -1.50 10.24 5.25
N LEU A 191 -1.47 9.40 4.23
CA LEU A 191 -2.15 8.11 4.25
C LEU A 191 -1.48 7.20 5.29
N TYR A 192 -2.27 6.58 6.17
CA TYR A 192 -1.72 5.60 7.13
C TYR A 192 -1.31 4.28 6.45
N GLY A 193 -0.47 3.51 7.13
CA GLY A 193 0.02 2.23 6.61
C GLY A 193 1.18 2.37 5.62
N LEU A 194 1.75 3.56 5.50
CA LEU A 194 2.99 3.79 4.76
C LEU A 194 4.19 3.31 5.58
N PRO A 195 5.26 2.82 4.93
CA PRO A 195 6.48 2.44 5.63
C PRO A 195 7.12 3.64 6.33
N ARG A 196 7.75 3.39 7.48
CA ARG A 196 8.56 4.38 8.21
C ARG A 196 9.77 4.86 7.43
#